data_AF-C0GD53-F1
#
_entry.id   AF-C0GD53-F1
#
_cell.length_a   1.000
_cell.length_b   1.000
_cell.length_c   1.000
_cell.angle_alpha   90.00
_cell.angle_beta   90.00
_cell.angle_gamma   90.00
#
_symmetry.space_group_name_H-M   'P 1'
#
loop_
_entity.id
_entity.type
_entity.pdbx_description
1 polymer ?
#
loop_
_entity_poly.entity_id
_entity_poly.type
_entity_poly.pdbx_seq_one_letter_code
_entity_poly.pdbx_strand_id
1 'polypeptide(L)'
;MNTREVTRKYRLNQWTQIIRECRSSGQTVKAWCADNGINQKTYYYWLKKVREAACESLPSLEENSSIVPVNIPASSDGPGPESSSQIILRFGSVTLELRNNASEKLIENTLRALQNVR
;
A
#
# COMPACT_ATOMS: atom_id res chain seq x y z
N MET A 1 -29.40 31.53 -6.02
CA MET A 1 -28.49 30.57 -5.35
C MET A 1 -29.35 29.52 -4.66
N ASN A 2 -29.20 28.23 -4.97
CA ASN A 2 -30.08 27.18 -4.47
C ASN A 2 -29.63 26.73 -3.05
N THR A 3 -30.47 26.93 -2.03
CA THR A 3 -30.17 26.62 -0.62
C THR A 3 -29.74 25.16 -0.41
N ARG A 4 -30.28 24.24 -1.22
CA ARG A 4 -29.94 22.81 -1.18
C ARG A 4 -28.50 22.54 -1.61
N GLU A 5 -28.02 23.23 -2.64
CA GLU A 5 -26.66 23.10 -3.15
C GLU A 5 -25.64 23.67 -2.18
N VAL A 6 -25.95 24.81 -1.55
CA VAL A 6 -25.10 25.42 -0.52
C VAL A 6 -24.98 24.48 0.69
N THR A 7 -26.09 23.89 1.13
CA THR A 7 -26.11 22.95 2.25
C THR A 7 -25.31 21.69 1.93
N ARG A 8 -25.41 21.17 0.71
CA ARG A 8 -24.64 20.02 0.24
C ARG A 8 -23.13 20.32 0.28
N LYS A 9 -22.71 21.44 -0.29
CA LYS A 9 -21.29 21.87 -0.28
C LYS A 9 -20.76 22.06 1.13
N TYR A 10 -21.55 22.70 2.01
CA TYR A 10 -21.18 22.88 3.41
C TYR A 10 -20.91 21.56 4.11
N ARG A 11 -21.86 20.60 4.03
CA ARG A 11 -21.69 19.29 4.66
C ARG A 11 -20.50 18.53 4.08
N LEU A 12 -20.29 18.59 2.76
CA LEU A 12 -19.15 17.94 2.12
C LEU A 12 -17.82 18.48 2.64
N ASN A 13 -17.69 19.80 2.79
CA ASN A 13 -16.50 20.44 3.35
C ASN A 13 -16.27 20.03 4.81
N GLN A 14 -17.32 20.04 5.63
CA GLN A 14 -17.24 19.60 7.04
C GLN A 14 -16.74 18.15 7.15
N TRP A 15 -17.33 17.25 6.36
CA TRP A 15 -16.93 15.84 6.39
C TRP A 15 -15.54 15.59 5.80
N THR A 16 -15.10 16.43 4.86
CA THR A 16 -13.72 16.38 4.36
C THR A 16 -12.73 16.66 5.49
N GLN A 17 -13.02 17.62 6.36
CA GLN A 17 -12.17 17.94 7.51
C GLN A 17 -12.16 16.80 8.53
N ILE A 18 -13.33 16.28 8.91
CA ILE A 18 -13.48 15.12 9.82
C ILE A 18 -12.67 13.92 9.33
N ILE A 19 -12.75 13.59 8.03
CA ILE A 19 -12.00 12.48 7.45
C ILE A 19 -10.49 12.74 7.47
N ARG A 20 -10.05 13.99 7.24
CA ARG A 20 -8.63 14.35 7.34
C ARG A 20 -8.11 14.16 8.76
N GLU A 21 -8.85 14.64 9.76
CA GLU A 21 -8.51 14.48 11.18
C GLU A 21 -8.43 13.00 11.59
N CYS A 22 -9.41 12.19 11.16
CA CYS A 22 -9.37 10.75 11.39
C CYS A 22 -8.10 10.11 10.78
N ARG A 23 -7.75 10.47 9.54
CA ARG A 23 -6.57 9.93 8.86
C ARG A 23 -5.25 10.41 9.48
N SER A 24 -5.19 11.64 9.95
CA SER A 24 -3.99 12.18 10.62
C SER A 24 -3.83 11.69 12.05
N SER A 25 -4.90 11.17 12.67
CA SER A 25 -4.86 10.67 14.06
C SER A 25 -4.00 9.41 14.25
N GLY A 26 -3.72 8.66 13.17
CA GLY A 26 -3.06 7.35 13.25
C GLY A 26 -3.90 6.24 13.90
N GLN A 27 -5.12 6.56 14.34
CA GLN A 27 -6.04 5.59 14.93
C GLN A 27 -6.80 4.80 13.86
N THR A 28 -7.34 3.65 14.27
CA THR A 28 -8.35 2.98 13.43
C THR A 28 -9.62 3.83 13.37
N VAL A 29 -10.33 3.79 12.23
CA VAL A 29 -11.60 4.51 12.05
C VAL A 29 -12.60 4.17 13.16
N LYS A 30 -12.63 2.90 13.61
CA LYS A 30 -13.51 2.44 14.70
C LYS A 30 -13.23 3.17 16.01
N ALA A 31 -11.96 3.23 16.44
CA ALA A 31 -11.55 3.90 17.66
C ALA A 31 -11.81 5.41 17.57
N TRP A 32 -11.35 6.04 16.49
CA TRP A 32 -11.53 7.47 16.29
C TRP A 32 -13.02 7.88 16.28
N CYS A 33 -13.87 7.10 15.61
CA CYS A 33 -15.32 7.34 15.60
C CYS A 33 -15.92 7.23 17.01
N ALA A 34 -15.48 6.26 17.82
CA ALA A 34 -15.96 6.11 19.19
C ALA A 34 -15.57 7.31 20.06
N ASP A 35 -14.30 7.75 19.98
CA ASP A 35 -13.78 8.88 20.76
C ASP A 35 -14.43 10.22 20.39
N ASN A 36 -14.79 10.39 19.10
CA ASN A 36 -15.38 11.62 18.59
C ASN A 36 -16.92 11.58 18.54
N GLY A 37 -17.56 10.56 19.11
CA GLY A 37 -19.02 10.44 19.13
C GLY A 37 -19.67 10.29 17.75
N ILE A 38 -18.92 9.79 16.76
CA ILE A 38 -19.37 9.63 15.38
C ILE A 38 -19.80 8.19 15.15
N ASN A 39 -20.98 8.01 14.55
CA ASN A 39 -21.42 6.70 14.10
C ASN A 39 -20.57 6.24 12.90
N GLN A 40 -19.97 5.05 13.00
CA GLN A 40 -19.14 4.48 11.91
C GLN A 40 -19.89 4.38 10.57
N LYS A 41 -21.18 4.03 10.57
CA LYS A 41 -21.97 3.97 9.33
C LYS A 41 -22.07 5.34 8.67
N THR A 42 -22.30 6.38 9.46
CA THR A 42 -22.33 7.78 9.00
C THR A 42 -20.97 8.18 8.45
N TYR A 43 -19.88 7.82 9.13
CA TYR A 43 -18.52 8.07 8.65
C TYR A 43 -18.28 7.45 7.27
N TYR A 44 -18.56 6.15 7.09
CA TYR A 44 -18.36 5.48 5.80
C TYR A 44 -19.29 6.02 4.70
N TYR A 45 -20.51 6.40 5.05
CA TYR A 45 -21.42 7.07 4.12
C TYR A 45 -20.82 8.38 3.59
N TRP A 46 -20.30 9.23 4.48
CA TRP A 46 -19.69 10.50 4.07
C TRP A 46 -18.33 10.34 3.42
N LEU A 47 -17.54 9.34 3.81
CA LEU A 47 -16.30 8.98 3.12
C LEU A 47 -16.56 8.63 1.66
N LYS A 48 -17.61 7.85 1.39
CA LYS A 48 -18.04 7.55 0.02
C LYS A 48 -18.40 8.83 -0.73
N LYS A 49 -19.21 9.71 -0.13
CA LYS A 49 -19.63 10.98 -0.75
C LYS A 49 -18.47 11.93 -1.05
N VAL A 50 -17.49 12.03 -0.15
CA VAL A 50 -16.29 12.84 -0.35
C VAL A 50 -15.43 12.28 -1.48
N ARG A 51 -15.29 10.95 -1.58
CA ARG A 51 -14.57 10.31 -2.69
C ARG A 51 -15.27 10.52 -4.04
N GLU A 52 -16.58 10.34 -4.10
CA GLU A 52 -17.39 10.60 -5.30
C GLU A 52 -17.18 12.03 -5.79
N ALA A 53 -17.31 13.03 -4.90
CA ALA A 53 -17.12 14.42 -5.26
C ALA A 53 -15.68 14.76 -5.68
N ALA A 54 -14.68 14.09 -5.10
CA ALA A 54 -13.29 14.24 -5.53
C ALA A 54 -13.09 13.68 -6.95
N CYS A 55 -13.66 12.51 -7.26
CA CYS A 55 -13.60 11.92 -8.60
C CYS A 55 -14.33 12.79 -9.64
N GLU A 56 -15.49 13.35 -9.32
CA GLU A 56 -16.22 14.28 -10.21
C GLU A 56 -15.44 15.57 -10.48
N SER A 57 -14.55 15.98 -9.58
CA SER A 57 -13.72 17.18 -9.74
C SER A 57 -12.43 16.94 -10.54
N LEU A 58 -12.05 15.67 -10.74
CA LEU A 58 -10.95 15.34 -11.63
C LEU A 58 -11.45 15.50 -13.07
N PRO A 59 -10.64 16.08 -13.99
CA PRO A 59 -10.97 16.04 -15.39
C PRO A 59 -11.19 14.58 -15.78
N SER A 60 -12.28 14.29 -16.50
CA SER A 60 -12.50 12.94 -17.01
C SER A 60 -11.26 12.56 -17.80
N LEU A 61 -10.65 11.45 -17.42
CA LEU A 61 -9.61 10.81 -18.23
C LEU A 61 -10.29 10.06 -19.38
N GLU A 62 -11.26 10.74 -20.01
CA GLU A 62 -11.89 10.28 -21.23
C GLU A 62 -11.00 10.75 -22.36
N GLU A 63 -10.46 9.75 -23.07
CA GLU A 63 -9.49 9.83 -24.15
C GLU A 63 -8.03 9.98 -23.68
N ASN A 64 -7.26 8.91 -23.86
CA ASN A 64 -5.81 8.77 -23.62
C ASN A 64 -5.33 8.11 -22.31
N SER A 65 -6.12 7.25 -21.65
CA SER A 65 -5.50 6.17 -20.86
C SER A 65 -4.92 5.10 -21.79
N SER A 66 -3.84 5.44 -22.51
CA SER A 66 -3.01 4.42 -23.14
C SER A 66 -2.46 3.54 -22.01
N ILE A 67 -2.73 2.24 -22.07
CA ILE A 67 -1.97 1.26 -21.26
C ILE A 67 -0.56 1.31 -21.81
N VAL A 68 0.27 2.19 -21.23
CA VAL A 68 1.68 2.27 -21.58
C VAL A 68 2.37 1.15 -20.79
N PRO A 69 3.14 0.27 -21.44
CA PRO A 69 4.02 -0.64 -20.73
C PRO A 69 4.89 0.19 -19.79
N VAL A 70 4.73 -0.02 -18.48
CA VAL A 70 5.68 0.53 -17.52
C VAL A 70 6.96 -0.24 -17.77
N ASN A 71 7.92 0.39 -18.43
CA ASN A 71 9.27 -0.11 -18.53
C ASN A 71 9.87 0.00 -17.13
N ILE A 72 9.56 -0.99 -16.28
CA ILE A 72 10.31 -1.21 -15.05
C ILE A 72 11.74 -1.38 -15.53
N PRO A 73 12.69 -0.50 -15.16
CA PRO A 73 14.08 -0.73 -15.49
C PRO A 73 14.45 -2.03 -14.80
N ALA A 74 14.36 -3.14 -15.55
CA ALA A 74 15.06 -4.35 -15.23
C ALA A 74 16.50 -3.88 -15.08
N SER A 75 16.99 -3.90 -13.84
CA SER A 75 18.40 -3.77 -13.57
C SER A 75 19.07 -4.85 -14.41
N SER A 76 19.62 -4.42 -15.53
CA SER A 76 20.20 -5.27 -16.54
C SER A 76 21.43 -5.91 -15.94
N ASP A 77 21.31 -7.19 -15.60
CA ASP A 77 22.39 -8.15 -15.75
C ASP A 77 21.80 -9.57 -15.82
N GLY A 78 21.79 -10.14 -17.03
CA GLY A 78 21.78 -11.60 -17.22
C GLY A 78 20.70 -12.17 -18.16
N PRO A 79 21.05 -13.16 -19.01
CA PRO A 79 20.19 -13.69 -20.07
C PRO A 79 19.24 -14.78 -19.57
N GLY A 80 18.03 -14.83 -20.11
CA GLY A 80 17.22 -16.06 -20.11
C GLY A 80 16.80 -16.61 -18.75
N PRO A 81 16.00 -17.69 -18.72
CA PRO A 81 15.22 -18.08 -17.55
C PRO A 81 16.11 -18.71 -16.46
N GLU A 82 15.52 -18.95 -15.28
CA GLU A 82 16.08 -19.79 -14.19
C GLU A 82 17.08 -19.12 -13.21
N SER A 83 16.57 -18.35 -12.24
CA SER A 83 17.21 -18.31 -10.91
C SER A 83 16.14 -18.32 -9.82
N SER A 84 15.31 -19.36 -9.85
CA SER A 84 14.59 -19.80 -8.67
C SER A 84 15.63 -20.41 -7.72
N SER A 85 15.87 -19.76 -6.58
CA SER A 85 16.61 -20.39 -5.48
C SER A 85 15.88 -21.70 -5.14
N GLN A 86 16.53 -22.86 -5.32
CA GLN A 86 15.89 -24.16 -5.14
C GLN A 86 15.70 -24.50 -3.66
N ILE A 87 16.50 -23.88 -2.78
CA ILE A 87 16.36 -24.01 -1.33
C ILE A 87 16.46 -22.62 -0.70
N ILE A 88 15.47 -22.30 0.14
CA ILE A 88 15.44 -21.09 0.97
C ILE A 88 15.30 -21.54 2.42
N LEU A 89 16.27 -21.16 3.27
CA LEU A 89 16.27 -21.41 4.70
C LEU A 89 16.05 -20.09 5.44
N ARG A 90 15.14 -20.08 6.40
CA ARG A 90 14.84 -18.91 7.25
C ARG A 90 15.06 -19.28 8.70
N PHE A 91 15.93 -18.54 9.38
CA PHE A 91 16.22 -18.72 10.80
C PHE A 91 16.30 -17.34 11.48
N GLY A 92 15.32 -17.02 12.32
CA GLY A 92 15.21 -15.71 12.95
C GLY A 92 15.11 -14.58 11.91
N SER A 93 16.04 -13.62 11.97
CA SER A 93 16.19 -12.52 11.01
C SER A 93 17.04 -12.87 9.79
N VAL A 94 17.66 -14.05 9.75
CA VAL A 94 18.56 -14.46 8.67
C VAL A 94 17.81 -15.27 7.63
N THR A 95 18.00 -14.92 6.35
CA THR A 95 17.54 -15.71 5.21
C THR A 95 18.76 -16.17 4.41
N LEU A 96 18.85 -17.47 4.17
CA LEU A 96 19.87 -18.08 3.33
C LEU A 96 19.21 -18.65 2.07
N GLU A 97 19.70 -18.23 0.91
CA GLU A 97 19.21 -18.67 -0.39
C GLU A 97 20.32 -19.45 -1.11
N LEU A 98 20.01 -20.69 -1.51
CA LEU A 98 20.95 -21.58 -2.17
C LEU A 98 20.49 -21.85 -3.62
N ARG A 99 21.45 -21.69 -4.54
CA ARG A 99 21.31 -22.04 -5.95
C ARG A 99 21.97 -23.38 -6.25
N ASN A 100 21.54 -24.08 -7.30
CA ASN A 100 22.04 -25.42 -7.65
C ASN A 100 23.54 -25.51 -7.94
N ASN A 101 24.18 -24.39 -8.24
CA ASN A 101 25.61 -24.31 -8.49
C ASN A 101 26.43 -23.92 -7.25
N ALA A 102 25.79 -23.80 -6.07
CA ALA A 102 26.51 -23.56 -4.83
C ALA A 102 27.42 -24.76 -4.51
N SER A 103 28.72 -24.51 -4.36
CA SER A 103 29.66 -25.56 -4.01
C SER A 103 29.49 -25.99 -2.56
N GLU A 104 29.76 -27.25 -2.27
CA GLU A 104 29.71 -27.81 -0.92
C GLU A 104 30.52 -26.96 0.08
N LYS A 105 31.74 -26.56 -0.29
CA LYS A 105 32.60 -25.70 0.53
C LYS A 105 31.97 -24.33 0.82
N LEU A 106 31.27 -23.74 -0.13
CA LEU A 106 30.60 -22.46 0.06
C LEU A 106 29.42 -22.60 1.03
N ILE A 107 28.62 -23.65 0.87
CA ILE A 107 27.50 -23.96 1.76
C ILE A 107 28.02 -24.18 3.18
N GLU A 108 29.04 -25.02 3.34
CA GLU A 108 29.63 -25.35 4.63
C GLU A 108 30.20 -24.11 5.35
N ASN A 109 31.00 -23.31 4.65
CA ASN A 109 31.59 -22.10 5.22
C ASN A 109 30.51 -21.09 5.64
N THR A 110 29.46 -20.95 4.83
CA THR A 110 28.35 -20.04 5.13
C THR A 110 27.59 -20.51 6.38
N LEU A 111 27.27 -21.81 6.46
CA LEU A 111 26.60 -22.38 7.64
C LEU A 111 27.47 -22.26 8.91
N ARG A 112 28.79 -22.52 8.83
CA ARG A 112 29.72 -22.33 9.94
C ARG A 112 29.80 -20.88 10.40
N ALA A 113 29.79 -19.92 9.46
CA ALA A 113 29.79 -18.50 9.80
C ALA A 113 28.50 -18.11 10.55
N LEU A 114 27.35 -18.63 10.11
CA LEU A 114 26.05 -18.37 10.73
C LEU A 114 25.90 -18.97 12.13
N GLN A 115 26.64 -20.03 12.48
CA GLN A 115 26.63 -20.60 13.84
C GLN A 115 27.08 -19.61 14.94
N ASN A 116 27.83 -18.56 14.56
CA ASN A 116 28.32 -17.53 15.49
C ASN A 116 27.43 -16.29 15.55
N VAL A 117 26.36 -16.24 14.75
CA VAL A 117 25.40 -15.13 14.73
C VAL A 117 24.34 -15.44 15.78
N ARG A 118 24.41 -14.72 16.92
CA ARG A 118 23.51 -14.88 18.06
C ARG A 118 22.33 -13.91 18.00
#